data_AF-A0A1A9GAU7-F1
#
_entry.id   AF-A0A1A9GAU7-F1
#
_cell.length_a   1.000
_cell.length_b   1.000
_cell.length_c   1.000
_cell.angle_alpha   90.00
_cell.angle_beta   90.00
_cell.angle_gamma   90.00
#
_symmetry.space_group_name_H-M   'P 1'
#
loop_
_entity.id
_entity.type
_entity.pdbx_description
1 polymer ?
#
loop_
_entity_poly.entity_id
_entity_poly.type
_entity_poly.pdbx_seq_one_letter_code
_entity_poly.pdbx_strand_id
1 'polypeptide(L)' 'MSSANLLPREAARLCAGVVREVSRRHGIAEDPAAVGQLIVTVARLYNGGLRDGDELLAAAMRSGEGDRSEV' A
#
# COMPACT_ATOMS: atom_id res chain seq x y z
N MET A 1 -19.44 -5.87 -12.46
CA MET A 1 -18.18 -5.73 -11.69
C MET A 1 -18.59 -5.56 -10.23
N SER A 2 -18.49 -6.63 -9.43
CA SER A 2 -18.98 -6.62 -8.05
C SER A 2 -18.03 -5.84 -7.17
N SER A 3 -18.46 -4.67 -6.70
CA SER A 3 -17.79 -3.90 -5.64
C SER A 3 -17.79 -4.72 -4.36
N ALA A 4 -16.80 -5.59 -4.18
CA ALA A 4 -16.67 -6.40 -2.98
C ALA A 4 -16.31 -5.45 -1.82
N ASN A 5 -17.31 -5.15 -1.00
CA ASN A 5 -17.08 -4.49 0.26
C ASN A 5 -16.44 -5.51 1.21
N LEU A 6 -15.11 -5.66 1.13
CA LEU A 6 -14.35 -6.53 2.03
C LEU A 6 -14.73 -6.22 3.47
N LEU A 7 -14.89 -7.27 4.29
CA LEU A 7 -15.06 -7.07 5.72
C LEU A 7 -13.85 -6.28 6.26
N PRO A 8 -14.02 -5.41 7.27
CA PRO A 8 -12.94 -4.57 7.81
C PRO A 8 -11.65 -5.35 8.13
N ARG A 9 -11.80 -6.61 8.55
CA ARG A 9 -10.69 -7.51 8.85
C ARG A 9 -9.93 -8.00 7.61
N GLU A 10 -10.63 -8.24 6.52
CA GLU A 10 -10.03 -8.65 5.24
C GLU A 10 -9.32 -7.47 4.59
N ALA A 11 -9.93 -6.28 4.63
CA ALA A 11 -9.30 -5.04 4.21
C ALA A 11 -7.98 -4.77 4.97
N ALA A 12 -7.99 -4.93 6.30
CA ALA A 12 -6.79 -4.75 7.12
C ALA A 12 -5.68 -5.76 6.77
N ARG A 13 -6.04 -7.02 6.49
CA ARG A 13 -5.08 -8.06 6.07
C ARG A 13 -4.47 -7.76 4.71
N LEU A 14 -5.30 -7.33 3.76
CA LEU A 14 -4.85 -6.94 2.42
C LEU A 14 -3.89 -5.76 2.49
N CYS A 15 -4.26 -4.68 3.19
CA CYS A 15 -3.38 -3.53 3.38
C CYS A 15 -2.08 -3.90 4.08
N ALA A 16 -2.14 -4.73 5.14
CA ALA A 16 -0.94 -5.18 5.86
C ALA A 16 -0.02 -6.06 4.99
N GLY A 17 -0.59 -6.87 4.10
CA GLY A 17 0.17 -7.67 3.12
C GLY A 17 0.93 -6.78 2.15
N VAL A 18 0.25 -5.77 1.57
CA VAL A 18 0.86 -4.79 0.67
C VAL A 18 1.97 -4.02 1.37
N VAL A 19 1.73 -3.49 2.57
CA VAL A 19 2.74 -2.74 3.34
C VAL A 19 3.98 -3.60 3.56
N ARG A 20 3.84 -4.86 4.02
CA ARG A 20 4.98 -5.76 4.23
C ARG A 20 5.78 -6.02 2.96
N GLU A 21 5.10 -6.17 1.83
CA GLU A 21 5.75 -6.46 0.56
C GLU A 21 6.53 -5.24 0.04
N VAL A 22 5.91 -4.06 0.04
CA VAL A 22 6.57 -2.82 -0.39
C VAL A 22 7.72 -2.48 0.55
N SER A 23 7.52 -2.58 1.87
CA SER A 23 8.60 -2.33 2.85
C SER A 23 9.82 -3.22 2.65
N ARG A 24 9.62 -4.51 2.33
CA ARG A 24 10.73 -5.43 2.04
C ARG A 24 11.43 -5.10 0.73
N ARG A 25 10.67 -4.81 -0.34
CA ARG A 25 11.25 -4.50 -1.66
C ARG A 25 12.04 -3.20 -1.69
N HIS A 26 11.56 -2.18 -0.97
CA HIS A 26 12.24 -0.89 -0.87
C HIS A 26 13.35 -0.87 0.20
N GLY A 27 13.51 -1.94 0.98
CA GLY A 27 14.50 -1.99 2.06
C GLY A 27 14.21 -1.05 3.23
N ILE A 28 12.95 -0.59 3.38
CA ILE A 28 12.53 0.37 4.41
C ILE A 28 11.88 -0.32 5.62
N ALA A 29 11.87 -1.65 5.67
CA ALA A 29 11.20 -2.40 6.74
C ALA A 29 11.75 -2.09 8.15
N GLU A 30 12.99 -1.62 8.24
CA GLU A 30 13.65 -1.24 9.49
C GLU A 30 13.52 0.25 9.83
N ASP A 31 12.86 1.05 8.97
CA ASP A 31 12.55 2.46 9.20
C ASP A 31 11.06 2.62 9.57
N PRO A 32 10.74 2.82 10.86
CA PRO A 32 9.36 2.97 11.32
C PRO A 32 8.65 4.19 10.72
N ALA A 33 9.39 5.26 10.40
CA ALA A 33 8.81 6.47 9.83
C ALA A 33 8.42 6.24 8.37
N ALA A 34 9.30 5.63 7.58
CA ALA A 34 9.03 5.27 6.19
C ALA A 34 7.88 4.24 6.09
N VAL A 35 7.85 3.24 6.97
CA VAL A 35 6.72 2.29 7.06
C VAL A 35 5.43 3.01 7.44
N GLY A 36 5.47 3.98 8.36
CA GLY A 36 4.32 4.80 8.72
C GLY A 36 3.73 5.57 7.53
N GLN A 37 4.59 6.21 6.73
CA GLN A 37 4.16 6.89 5.50
C GLN A 37 3.55 5.92 4.48
N LEU A 38 4.15 4.74 4.31
CA LEU A 38 3.62 3.71 3.44
C LEU A 38 2.24 3.21 3.88
N ILE A 39 2.01 3.02 5.19
CA ILE A 39 0.69 2.63 5.72
C ILE A 39 -0.37 3.68 5.36
N VAL A 40 -0.06 4.97 5.53
CA VAL A 40 -0.99 6.07 5.18
C VAL A 40 -1.29 6.07 3.68
N THR A 41 -0.27 5.88 2.84
CA THR A 41 -0.41 5.80 1.38
C THR A 41 -1.30 4.63 0.96
N VAL A 42 -1.05 3.43 1.49
CA VAL A 42 -1.86 2.24 1.21
C VAL A 42 -3.32 2.43 1.66
N ALA A 43 -3.55 3.01 2.84
CA ALA A 43 -4.90 3.32 3.31
C ALA A 43 -5.64 4.31 2.40
N ARG A 44 -4.95 5.35 1.91
CA ARG A 44 -5.53 6.32 0.96
C ARG A 44 -5.90 5.67 -0.36
N LEU A 45 -5.01 4.85 -0.93
CA LEU A 45 -5.27 4.12 -2.17
C LEU A 45 -6.45 3.17 -2.04
N TYR A 46 -6.51 2.42 -0.95
CA TYR A 46 -7.62 1.50 -0.66
C TYR A 46 -8.96 2.24 -0.51
N ASN A 47 -8.97 3.34 0.27
CA ASN A 47 -10.15 4.19 0.44
C ASN A 47 -10.55 4.92 -0.86
N GLY A 48 -9.59 5.13 -1.78
CA GLY A 48 -9.82 5.67 -3.12
C GLY A 48 -10.43 4.67 -4.11
N GLY A 49 -10.59 3.40 -3.73
CA GLY A 49 -11.28 2.39 -4.54
C GLY A 49 -10.42 1.21 -5.00
N LEU A 50 -9.11 1.22 -4.74
CA LEU A 50 -8.20 0.10 -5.06
C LEU A 50 -8.39 -1.02 -4.04
N ARG A 51 -9.34 -1.92 -4.31
CA ARG A 51 -9.69 -3.04 -3.42
C ARG A 51 -9.07 -4.37 -3.83
N ASP A 52 -8.42 -4.41 -4.98
CA ASP A 52 -7.63 -5.55 -5.43
C ASP A 52 -6.19 -5.46 -4.89
N GLY A 53 -5.64 -6.60 -4.44
CA GLY A 53 -4.34 -6.66 -3.80
C GLY A 53 -3.17 -6.37 -4.75
N ASP A 54 -3.25 -6.86 -6.00
CA ASP A 54 -2.20 -6.66 -7.00
C ASP A 54 -2.23 -5.21 -7.52
N GLU A 55 -3.43 -4.66 -7.75
CA GLU A 55 -3.56 -3.25 -8.15
C GLU A 55 -3.09 -2.30 -7.04
N LEU A 56 -3.44 -2.59 -5.78
CA LEU A 56 -3.01 -1.80 -4.62
C LEU A 56 -1.50 -1.88 -4.42
N LEU A 57 -0.90 -3.06 -4.59
CA LEU A 57 0.55 -3.25 -4.53
C LEU A 57 1.26 -2.47 -5.63
N ALA A 58 0.80 -2.59 -6.87
CA ALA A 58 1.39 -1.88 -8.00
C ALA A 58 1.29 -0.36 -7.83
N ALA A 59 0.16 0.15 -7.33
CA ALA A 59 -0.01 1.56 -7.02
C ALA A 59 0.89 2.03 -5.87
N ALA A 60 0.99 1.26 -4.78
CA ALA A 60 1.83 1.59 -3.64
C ALA A 60 3.33 1.59 -3.98
N MET A 61 3.80 0.66 -4.82
CA MET A 61 5.16 0.64 -5.35
C MET A 61 5.48 1.91 -6.16
N ARG A 62 4.55 2.33 -7.04
CA ARG A 62 4.71 3.58 -7.81
C ARG A 62 4.71 4.82 -6.93
N SER A 63 3.90 4.85 -5.87
CA SER A 63 3.88 5.97 -4.93
C SER A 63 5.15 6.06 -4.07
N GLY A 64 5.82 4.94 -3.80
CA GLY A 64 7.14 4.92 -3.14
C GLY A 64 8.29 5.31 -4.07
N GLU A 65 8.15 5.10 -5.38
CA GLU A 65 9.10 5.53 -6.42
C GLU A 65 8.89 7.01 -6.82
N GLY A 66 7.66 7.52 -6.71
CA GLY A 66 7.28 8.86 -7.15
C GLY A 66 7.95 10.02 -6.40
N ASP A 67 8.55 9.76 -5.24
CA ASP A 67 9.38 10.73 -4.50
C ASP A 67 10.84 10.76 -4.99
N ARG A 68 11.27 9.80 -5.84
CA ARG A 68 12.59 9.77 -6.49
C ARG A 68 12.61 10.38 -7.90
N SER A 69 11.54 11.04 -8.33
CA SER A 69 11.57 11.86 -9.53
C SER A 69 11.87 13.32 -9.16
N GLU A 70 13.04 13.58 -8.59
CA GLU A 70 13.66 14.90 -8.62
C GLU A 70 14.71 14.89 -9.75
N VAL A 71 14.44 15.62 -10.85
CA VAL A 71 15.31 16.58 -11.58
C VAL A 71 14.73 16.93 -12.95
#